data_AF-A0A357PS63-F1
#
_entry.id   AF-A0A357PS63-F1
#
_cell.length_a   1.000
_cell.length_b   1.000
_cell.length_c   1.000
_cell.angle_alpha   90.00
_cell.angle_beta   90.00
_cell.angle_gamma   90.00
#
_symmetry.space_group_name_H-M   'P 1'
#
loop_
_entity.id
_entity.type
_entity.pdbx_description
1 polymer ?
#
loop_
_entity_poly.entity_id
_entity_poly.type
_entity_poly.pdbx_seq_one_letter_code
_entity_poly.pdbx_strand_id
1 'polypeptide(L)'
;MSENKSQCLMSWILWRPLKFALTLLGLGIAVMIPYEIVSATIGGATALATLLILSIAAIVFATYLLFHRLPHDNLDRYSFVALENAQAYVLALAVFVAMLAIMQAQSFLISLAMMGTAGNVIFVLLAAVMFVAYAYLVGLSLANVYAKFRRGRAMNIPTWKIICSIPFGFNLIWIPGYILPDEKAPKTPVIPIHAAWYKNLTNWIVSRPSHTILAFAILTLFTGFMFGIQTIFWTCAATLLFAMWASGVGAKRFCKNIGGAYATVAVVLNIIMIFAVSVITYRQISQISAYENMAITVTDTTQNTNQ
;
A
#
# COMPACT_ATOMS: atom_id res chain seq x y z
N MET A 1 31.42 -13.13 6.13
CA MET A 1 30.48 -13.92 5.31
C MET A 1 29.11 -13.97 6.00
N SER A 2 28.29 -12.90 5.94
CA SER A 2 26.90 -12.95 6.44
C SER A 2 25.93 -11.88 5.89
N GLU A 3 26.34 -11.03 4.95
CA GLU A 3 25.48 -9.91 4.48
C GLU A 3 24.47 -10.29 3.39
N ASN A 4 24.62 -11.46 2.75
CA ASN A 4 23.82 -11.84 1.59
C ASN A 4 22.38 -12.30 1.89
N LYS A 5 22.00 -12.46 3.17
CA LYS A 5 20.62 -12.82 3.56
C LYS A 5 19.66 -11.63 3.54
N SER A 6 20.16 -10.39 3.49
CA SER A 6 19.34 -9.17 3.58
C SER A 6 18.74 -8.71 2.25
N GLN A 7 19.26 -9.21 1.12
CA GLN A 7 18.87 -8.81 -0.25
C GLN A 7 18.00 -9.85 -0.97
N CYS A 8 17.56 -10.92 -0.29
CA CYS A 8 16.74 -11.96 -0.92
C CYS A 8 15.30 -11.48 -1.18
N LEU A 9 14.69 -11.91 -2.29
CA LEU A 9 13.29 -11.61 -2.63
C LEU A 9 12.32 -11.84 -1.44
N MET A 10 12.56 -12.88 -0.64
CA MET A 10 11.71 -13.23 0.49
C MET A 10 11.76 -12.22 1.64
N SER A 11 12.83 -11.43 1.78
CA SER A 11 12.86 -10.35 2.79
C SER A 11 11.86 -9.26 2.45
N TRP A 12 11.71 -8.92 1.17
CA TRP A 12 10.82 -7.86 0.72
C TRP A 12 9.34 -8.23 0.73
N ILE A 13 9.04 -9.52 0.56
CA ILE A 13 7.66 -10.01 0.42
C ILE A 13 7.13 -10.54 1.75
N LEU A 14 7.93 -11.30 2.49
CA LEU A 14 7.45 -12.01 3.69
C LEU A 14 8.04 -11.41 4.96
N TRP A 15 9.36 -11.50 5.13
CA TRP A 15 9.97 -11.32 6.46
C TRP A 15 9.93 -9.89 6.98
N ARG A 16 10.17 -8.88 6.13
CA ARG A 16 10.14 -7.47 6.57
C ARG A 16 8.71 -6.97 6.79
N PRO A 17 7.74 -7.22 5.89
CA PRO A 17 6.33 -6.94 6.17
C PRO A 17 5.78 -7.64 7.40
N LEU A 18 6.13 -8.90 7.64
CA LEU A 18 5.70 -9.64 8.83
C LEU A 18 6.29 -9.05 10.11
N LYS A 19 7.59 -8.69 10.10
CA LYS A 19 8.22 -8.00 11.24
C LYS A 19 7.57 -6.64 11.50
N PHE A 20 7.17 -5.91 10.47
CA PHE A 20 6.39 -4.68 10.61
C PHE A 20 5.06 -4.96 11.33
N ALA A 21 4.30 -5.97 10.89
CA ALA A 21 3.03 -6.35 11.50
C ALA A 21 3.16 -6.71 12.99
N LEU A 22 4.14 -7.54 13.33
CA LEU A 22 4.41 -7.95 14.70
C LEU A 22 4.89 -6.78 15.57
N THR A 23 5.70 -5.87 15.01
CA THR A 23 6.15 -4.67 15.72
C THR A 23 4.96 -3.75 15.99
N LEU A 24 4.07 -3.57 15.00
CA LEU A 24 2.89 -2.75 15.14
C LEU A 24 1.90 -3.33 16.17
N LEU A 25 1.74 -4.66 16.21
CA LEU A 25 0.96 -5.34 17.24
C LEU A 25 1.56 -5.09 18.63
N GLY A 26 2.86 -5.30 18.79
CA GLY A 26 3.56 -5.08 20.06
C GLY A 26 3.45 -3.64 20.55
N LEU A 27 3.62 -2.66 19.65
CA LEU A 27 3.43 -1.24 19.97
C LEU A 27 1.97 -0.92 20.30
N GLY A 28 1.01 -1.50 19.57
CA GLY A 28 -0.41 -1.35 19.86
C GLY A 28 -0.76 -1.82 21.27
N ILE A 29 -0.28 -3.01 21.66
CA ILE A 29 -0.44 -3.53 23.03
C ILE A 29 0.22 -2.59 24.05
N ALA A 30 1.46 -2.13 23.77
CA ALA A 30 2.19 -1.21 24.64
C ALA A 30 1.54 0.18 24.77
N VAL A 31 0.74 0.61 23.79
CA VAL A 31 -0.04 1.86 23.85
C VAL A 31 -1.38 1.66 24.57
N MET A 32 -2.05 0.52 24.33
CA MET A 32 -3.38 0.25 24.90
C MET A 32 -3.34 -0.05 26.40
N ILE A 33 -2.33 -0.80 26.89
CA ILE A 33 -2.23 -1.14 28.33
C ILE A 33 -2.13 0.12 29.21
N PRO A 34 -1.22 1.08 28.95
CA PRO A 34 -1.17 2.32 29.72
C PRO A 34 -2.41 3.21 29.48
N TYR A 35 -2.99 3.19 28.29
CA TYR A 35 -4.21 3.95 28.01
C TYR A 35 -5.38 3.51 28.89
N GLU A 36 -5.62 2.20 29.04
CA GLU A 36 -6.68 1.70 29.94
C GLU A 36 -6.45 2.14 31.39
N ILE A 37 -5.19 2.11 31.86
CA ILE A 37 -4.84 2.53 33.22
C ILE A 37 -5.08 4.04 33.41
N VAL A 38 -4.68 4.87 32.44
CA VAL A 38 -4.73 6.34 32.56
C VAL A 38 -6.11 6.89 32.23
N SER A 39 -6.86 6.29 31.30
CA SER A 39 -8.20 6.76 30.89
C SER A 39 -9.22 6.79 32.04
N ALA A 40 -9.02 5.98 33.08
CA ALA A 40 -9.80 6.03 34.32
C ALA A 40 -9.51 7.26 35.20
N THR A 41 -8.46 8.03 34.90
CA THR A 41 -7.96 9.14 35.73
C THR A 41 -7.97 10.51 35.04
N ILE A 42 -8.23 10.57 33.74
CA ILE A 42 -8.29 11.81 32.94
C ILE A 42 -9.61 11.92 32.18
N GLY A 43 -10.01 13.14 31.80
CA GLY A 43 -11.23 13.35 31.01
C GLY A 43 -11.22 12.60 29.67
N GLY A 44 -12.39 12.10 29.24
CA GLY A 44 -12.48 11.24 28.05
C GLY A 44 -11.93 11.85 26.75
N ALA A 45 -12.06 13.17 26.57
CA ALA A 45 -11.52 13.87 25.40
C ALA A 45 -9.98 13.88 25.36
N THR A 46 -9.33 14.09 26.50
CA THR A 46 -7.86 14.09 26.59
C THR A 46 -7.29 12.69 26.47
N ALA A 47 -8.00 11.69 27.01
CA ALA A 47 -7.65 10.27 26.82
C ALA A 47 -7.64 9.90 25.33
N LEU A 48 -8.72 10.19 24.60
CA LEU A 48 -8.84 9.88 23.17
C LEU A 48 -7.78 10.59 22.32
N ALA A 49 -7.52 11.87 22.58
CA ALA A 49 -6.48 12.62 21.88
C ALA A 49 -5.08 12.00 22.11
N THR A 50 -4.79 11.60 23.35
CA THR A 50 -3.51 10.96 23.71
C THR A 50 -3.36 9.61 23.01
N LEU A 51 -4.41 8.80 23.01
CA LEU A 51 -4.43 7.52 22.30
C LEU A 51 -4.17 7.69 20.80
N LEU A 52 -4.79 8.69 20.17
CA LEU A 52 -4.59 9.00 18.76
C LEU A 52 -3.13 9.37 18.46
N ILE A 53 -2.54 10.27 19.25
CA ILE A 53 -1.15 10.70 19.08
C ILE A 53 -0.18 9.51 19.23
N LEU A 54 -0.36 8.69 20.27
CA LEU A 54 0.48 7.52 20.49
C LEU A 54 0.33 6.46 19.39
N SER A 55 -0.89 6.28 18.89
CA SER A 55 -1.17 5.37 17.76
C SER A 55 -0.47 5.83 16.48
N ILE A 56 -0.52 7.14 16.18
CA ILE A 56 0.20 7.74 15.05
C ILE A 56 1.71 7.55 15.22
N ALA A 57 2.24 7.83 16.41
CA ALA A 57 3.67 7.65 16.70
C ALA A 57 4.12 6.19 16.52
N ALA A 58 3.31 5.22 16.97
CA ALA A 58 3.57 3.80 16.79
C ALA A 58 3.61 3.40 15.30
N ILE A 59 2.66 3.89 14.50
CA ILE A 59 2.62 3.63 13.05
C ILE A 59 3.85 4.24 12.35
N VAL A 60 4.20 5.49 12.68
CA VAL A 60 5.37 6.18 12.11
C VAL A 60 6.66 5.44 12.47
N PHE A 61 6.82 5.05 13.74
CA PHE A 61 8.00 4.32 14.20
C PHE A 61 8.11 2.93 13.56
N ALA A 62 7.02 2.18 13.46
CA ALA A 62 7.00 0.88 12.78
C ALA A 62 7.35 1.03 11.29
N THR A 63 6.83 2.05 10.62
CA THR A 63 7.13 2.37 9.22
C THR A 63 8.60 2.76 9.02
N TYR A 64 9.13 3.59 9.92
CA TYR A 64 10.55 3.96 9.93
C TYR A 64 11.44 2.71 10.06
N LEU A 65 11.14 1.81 10.99
CA LEU A 65 11.87 0.56 11.17
C LEU A 65 11.79 -0.35 9.94
N LEU A 66 10.65 -0.39 9.26
CA LEU A 66 10.49 -1.16 8.02
C LEU A 66 11.45 -0.66 6.95
N PHE A 67 11.46 0.64 6.66
CA PHE A 67 12.31 1.23 5.63
C PHE A 67 13.80 1.15 5.97
N HIS A 68 14.16 1.39 7.23
CA HIS A 68 15.56 1.28 7.67
C HIS A 68 16.11 -0.15 7.53
N ARG A 69 15.23 -1.16 7.58
CA ARG A 69 15.60 -2.58 7.47
C ARG A 69 15.57 -3.11 6.04
N LEU A 70 14.94 -2.40 5.10
CA LEU A 70 14.93 -2.80 3.69
C LEU A 70 16.27 -2.42 3.02
N PRO A 71 16.73 -3.16 2.00
CA PRO A 71 17.94 -2.80 1.26
C PRO A 71 17.88 -1.39 0.68
N HIS A 72 19.00 -0.68 0.76
CA HIS A 72 19.13 0.72 0.32
C HIS A 72 19.84 0.84 -1.04
N ASP A 73 19.84 -0.21 -1.84
CA ASP A 73 20.38 -0.18 -3.20
C ASP A 73 19.29 0.26 -4.19
N ASN A 74 19.71 0.90 -5.29
CA ASN A 74 18.79 1.22 -6.37
C ASN A 74 18.43 -0.05 -7.13
N LEU A 75 17.14 -0.24 -7.43
CA LEU A 75 16.67 -1.45 -8.10
C LEU A 75 16.86 -1.35 -9.62
N ASP A 76 17.56 -2.33 -10.18
CA ASP A 76 17.57 -2.58 -11.61
C ASP A 76 16.21 -3.10 -12.10
N ARG A 77 15.97 -3.01 -13.41
CA ARG A 77 14.69 -3.42 -14.01
C ARG A 77 14.35 -4.86 -13.73
N TYR A 78 15.33 -5.77 -13.80
CA TYR A 78 15.09 -7.19 -13.60
C TYR A 78 14.62 -7.47 -12.17
N SER A 79 15.34 -6.95 -11.18
CA SER A 79 14.99 -7.09 -9.77
C SER A 79 13.65 -6.43 -9.45
N PHE A 80 13.35 -5.29 -10.07
CA PHE A 80 12.09 -4.59 -9.89
C PHE A 80 10.89 -5.35 -10.46
N VAL A 81 11.00 -5.87 -11.68
CA VAL A 81 9.95 -6.67 -12.33
C VAL A 81 9.65 -7.93 -11.52
N ALA A 82 10.68 -8.62 -11.04
CA ALA A 82 10.52 -9.74 -10.13
C ALA A 82 9.83 -9.33 -8.83
N LEU A 83 10.33 -8.28 -8.19
CA LEU A 83 9.79 -7.89 -6.90
C LEU A 83 8.33 -7.44 -7.00
N GLU A 84 7.98 -6.60 -7.97
CA GLU A 84 6.60 -6.12 -8.10
C GLU A 84 5.67 -7.28 -8.43
N ASN A 85 5.99 -8.12 -9.41
CA ASN A 85 5.10 -9.22 -9.77
C ASN A 85 4.81 -10.10 -8.55
N ALA A 86 5.86 -10.47 -7.81
CA ALA A 86 5.69 -11.31 -6.63
C ALA A 86 4.89 -10.60 -5.52
N GLN A 87 5.13 -9.30 -5.27
CA GLN A 87 4.36 -8.52 -4.28
C GLN A 87 2.89 -8.38 -4.70
N ALA A 88 2.62 -8.09 -5.97
CA ALA A 88 1.27 -7.94 -6.50
C ALA A 88 0.49 -9.27 -6.43
N TYR A 89 1.12 -10.40 -6.80
CA TYR A 89 0.50 -11.71 -6.64
C TYR A 89 0.20 -12.04 -5.17
N VAL A 90 1.16 -11.85 -4.26
CA VAL A 90 0.97 -12.13 -2.84
C VAL A 90 -0.09 -11.22 -2.23
N LEU A 91 -0.09 -9.92 -2.57
CA LEU A 91 -1.07 -8.96 -2.08
C LEU A 91 -2.48 -9.31 -2.56
N ALA A 92 -2.67 -9.57 -3.86
CA ALA A 92 -3.99 -9.89 -4.39
C ALA A 92 -4.51 -11.22 -3.84
N LEU A 93 -3.67 -12.25 -3.74
CA LEU A 93 -4.06 -13.54 -3.15
C LEU A 93 -4.44 -13.38 -1.67
N ALA A 94 -3.64 -12.63 -0.90
CA ALA A 94 -3.88 -12.43 0.52
C ALA A 94 -5.14 -11.57 0.77
N VAL A 95 -5.41 -10.56 -0.06
CA VAL A 95 -6.67 -9.79 -0.01
C VAL A 95 -7.86 -10.67 -0.36
N PHE A 96 -7.75 -11.51 -1.40
CA PHE A 96 -8.82 -12.44 -1.77
C PHE A 96 -9.15 -13.41 -0.63
N VAL A 97 -8.14 -14.02 -0.01
CA VAL A 97 -8.31 -14.90 1.16
C VAL A 97 -8.90 -14.12 2.33
N ALA A 98 -8.44 -12.89 2.60
CA ALA A 98 -8.97 -12.06 3.66
C ALA A 98 -10.43 -11.68 3.44
N MET A 99 -10.83 -11.34 2.20
CA MET A 99 -12.23 -11.06 1.86
C MET A 99 -13.13 -12.29 2.07
N LEU A 100 -12.69 -13.47 1.62
CA LEU A 100 -13.43 -14.72 1.87
C LEU A 100 -13.56 -15.01 3.38
N ALA A 101 -12.48 -14.79 4.14
CA ALA A 101 -12.48 -14.96 5.58
C ALA A 101 -13.41 -13.96 6.27
N ILE A 102 -13.40 -12.68 5.88
CA ILE A 102 -14.28 -11.65 6.43
C ILE A 102 -15.74 -11.97 6.12
N MET A 103 -16.07 -12.33 4.88
CA MET A 103 -17.45 -12.66 4.50
C MET A 103 -18.02 -13.82 5.33
N GLN A 104 -17.20 -14.80 5.70
CA GLN A 104 -17.64 -15.93 6.54
C GLN A 104 -17.55 -15.64 8.05
N ALA A 105 -16.57 -14.86 8.49
CA ALA A 105 -16.30 -14.61 9.90
C ALA A 105 -17.04 -13.38 10.46
N GLN A 106 -17.53 -12.47 9.62
CA GLN A 106 -18.19 -11.23 10.06
C GLN A 106 -19.46 -11.52 10.89
N SER A 107 -20.31 -12.43 10.43
CA SER A 107 -21.52 -12.84 11.15
C SER A 107 -21.20 -13.51 12.49
N PHE A 108 -20.14 -14.32 12.52
CA PHE A 108 -19.66 -15.02 13.72
C PHE A 108 -19.00 -14.09 14.74
N LEU A 109 -18.19 -13.12 14.28
CA LEU A 109 -17.56 -12.12 15.16
C LEU A 109 -18.57 -11.15 15.76
N ILE A 110 -19.56 -10.72 14.96
CA ILE A 110 -20.66 -9.88 15.45
C ILE A 110 -21.47 -10.64 16.50
N SER A 111 -21.79 -11.93 16.28
CA SER A 111 -22.53 -12.71 17.27
C SER A 111 -21.75 -12.88 18.57
N LEU A 112 -20.45 -13.15 18.52
CA LEU A 112 -19.59 -13.28 19.71
C LEU A 112 -19.49 -11.96 20.51
N ALA A 113 -19.38 -10.82 19.81
CA ALA A 113 -19.36 -9.50 20.43
C ALA A 113 -20.72 -9.17 21.09
N MET A 114 -21.85 -9.47 20.41
CA MET A 114 -23.19 -9.26 20.95
C MET A 114 -23.54 -10.21 22.10
N MET A 115 -22.91 -11.39 22.17
CA MET A 115 -23.02 -12.32 23.30
C MET A 115 -22.19 -11.90 24.54
N GLY A 116 -21.53 -10.74 24.51
CA GLY A 116 -20.72 -10.25 25.64
C GLY A 116 -19.43 -11.05 25.86
N THR A 117 -19.02 -11.89 24.90
CA THR A 117 -17.83 -12.75 25.00
C THR A 117 -16.55 -12.11 24.46
N ALA A 118 -16.52 -10.78 24.33
CA ALA A 118 -15.36 -10.03 23.82
C ALA A 118 -14.07 -10.24 24.63
N GLY A 119 -14.16 -10.71 25.88
CA GLY A 119 -13.03 -11.11 26.72
C GLY A 119 -12.57 -12.57 26.54
N ASN A 120 -13.20 -13.36 25.68
CA ASN A 120 -12.83 -14.76 25.44
C ASN A 120 -11.46 -14.83 24.73
N VAL A 121 -10.57 -15.69 25.24
CA VAL A 121 -9.23 -15.94 24.67
C VAL A 121 -9.29 -16.23 23.17
N ILE A 122 -10.29 -16.99 22.72
CA ILE A 122 -10.47 -17.34 21.29
C ILE A 122 -10.76 -16.08 20.46
N PHE A 123 -11.58 -15.17 20.97
CA PHE A 123 -11.91 -13.92 20.30
C PHE A 123 -10.67 -13.01 20.19
N VAL A 124 -9.93 -12.85 21.29
CA VAL A 124 -8.71 -12.02 21.33
C VAL A 124 -7.64 -12.58 20.37
N LEU A 125 -7.47 -13.90 20.34
CA LEU A 125 -6.50 -14.56 19.47
C LEU A 125 -6.88 -14.38 17.99
N LEU A 126 -8.17 -14.53 17.65
CA LEU A 126 -8.64 -14.33 16.29
C LEU A 126 -8.51 -12.86 15.84
N ALA A 127 -8.84 -11.91 16.73
CA ALA A 127 -8.64 -10.49 16.47
C ALA A 127 -7.15 -10.14 16.26
N ALA A 128 -6.24 -10.70 17.06
CA ALA A 128 -4.81 -10.50 16.90
C ALA A 128 -4.28 -11.08 15.58
N VAL A 129 -4.74 -12.27 15.18
CA VAL A 129 -4.37 -12.88 13.89
C VAL A 129 -4.86 -12.02 12.71
N MET A 130 -6.12 -11.58 12.77
CA MET A 130 -6.70 -10.69 11.74
C MET A 130 -5.94 -9.35 11.67
N PHE A 131 -5.57 -8.79 12.82
CA PHE A 131 -4.77 -7.57 12.89
C PHE A 131 -3.38 -7.77 12.27
N VAL A 132 -2.67 -8.85 12.62
CA VAL A 132 -1.35 -9.14 12.05
C VAL A 132 -1.45 -9.38 10.55
N ALA A 133 -2.48 -10.07 10.07
CA ALA A 133 -2.72 -10.27 8.64
C ALA A 133 -2.94 -8.94 7.92
N TYR A 134 -3.78 -8.06 8.47
CA TYR A 134 -4.02 -6.73 7.90
C TYR A 134 -2.76 -5.86 7.92
N ALA A 135 -2.06 -5.78 9.07
CA ALA A 135 -0.83 -5.03 9.21
C ALA A 135 0.28 -5.56 8.30
N TYR A 136 0.31 -6.87 8.02
CA TYR A 136 1.21 -7.47 7.04
C TYR A 136 0.93 -6.95 5.63
N LEU A 137 -0.35 -6.85 5.21
CA LEU A 137 -0.73 -6.30 3.91
C LEU A 137 -0.32 -4.82 3.79
N VAL A 138 -0.48 -4.05 4.86
CA VAL A 138 0.02 -2.66 4.93
C VAL A 138 1.54 -2.62 4.79
N GLY A 139 2.27 -3.45 5.53
CA GLY A 139 3.72 -3.55 5.44
C GLY A 139 4.22 -3.97 4.05
N LEU A 140 3.50 -4.88 3.38
CA LEU A 140 3.79 -5.32 2.02
C LEU A 140 3.58 -4.19 1.02
N SER A 141 2.51 -3.41 1.20
CA SER A 141 2.20 -2.25 0.37
C SER A 141 3.25 -1.14 0.55
N LEU A 142 3.68 -0.88 1.79
CA LEU A 142 4.79 0.05 2.08
C LEU A 142 6.11 -0.42 1.47
N ALA A 143 6.42 -1.72 1.54
CA ALA A 143 7.61 -2.29 0.91
C ALA A 143 7.57 -2.15 -0.63
N ASN A 144 6.40 -2.31 -1.25
CA ASN A 144 6.19 -2.06 -2.68
C ASN A 144 6.41 -0.57 -3.02
N VAL A 145 5.84 0.35 -2.24
CA VAL A 145 6.07 1.79 -2.41
C VAL A 145 7.56 2.13 -2.31
N TYR A 146 8.27 1.53 -1.35
CA TYR A 146 9.70 1.70 -1.22
C TYR A 146 10.47 1.13 -2.42
N ALA A 147 10.10 -0.04 -2.94
CA ALA A 147 10.70 -0.62 -4.14
C ALA A 147 10.56 0.30 -5.36
N LYS A 148 9.35 0.82 -5.60
CA LYS A 148 9.07 1.82 -6.64
C LYS A 148 9.88 3.10 -6.45
N PHE A 149 10.06 3.55 -5.20
CA PHE A 149 10.94 4.69 -4.89
C PHE A 149 12.39 4.41 -5.29
N ARG A 150 12.93 3.23 -4.93
CA ARG A 150 14.29 2.81 -5.32
C ARG A 150 14.45 2.71 -6.84
N ARG A 151 13.42 2.22 -7.55
CA ARG A 151 13.40 2.16 -9.01
C ARG A 151 13.35 3.55 -9.64
N GLY A 152 12.53 4.45 -9.12
CA GLY A 152 12.47 5.85 -9.57
C GLY A 152 13.83 6.55 -9.47
N ARG A 153 14.57 6.28 -8.37
CA ARG A 153 15.96 6.76 -8.20
C ARG A 153 16.91 6.18 -9.24
N ALA A 154 16.78 4.89 -9.58
CA ALA A 154 17.57 4.24 -10.63
C ALA A 154 17.33 4.85 -12.02
N MET A 155 16.13 5.40 -12.25
CA MET A 155 15.75 6.12 -13.48
C MET A 155 16.15 7.60 -13.48
N ASN A 156 17.00 8.05 -12.55
CA ASN A 156 17.43 9.44 -12.40
C ASN A 156 16.29 10.44 -12.09
N ILE A 157 15.21 9.99 -11.45
CA ILE A 157 14.15 10.90 -11.00
C ILE A 157 14.56 11.56 -9.67
N PRO A 158 14.44 12.89 -9.53
CA PRO A 158 14.73 13.59 -8.28
C PRO A 158 13.88 13.08 -7.12
N THR A 159 14.50 12.87 -5.96
CA THR A 159 13.86 12.30 -4.76
C THR A 159 12.56 13.00 -4.39
N TRP A 160 12.57 14.34 -4.40
CA TRP A 160 11.40 15.14 -4.04
C TRP A 160 10.23 14.91 -5.00
N LYS A 161 10.48 14.72 -6.31
CA LYS A 161 9.41 14.43 -7.28
C LYS A 161 8.78 13.06 -7.04
N ILE A 162 9.60 12.08 -6.68
CA ILE A 162 9.11 10.74 -6.35
C ILE A 162 8.21 10.81 -5.11
N ILE A 163 8.67 11.47 -4.03
CA ILE A 163 7.91 11.62 -2.78
C ILE A 163 6.59 12.39 -3.04
N CYS A 164 6.66 13.52 -3.73
CA CYS A 164 5.47 14.34 -4.03
C CYS A 164 4.51 13.69 -5.04
N SER A 165 4.87 12.55 -5.65
CA SER A 165 3.98 11.78 -6.51
C SER A 165 3.22 10.67 -5.77
N ILE A 166 3.59 10.36 -4.52
CA ILE A 166 2.87 9.38 -3.69
C ILE A 166 1.60 10.03 -3.10
N PRO A 167 0.43 9.38 -3.12
CA PRO A 167 0.18 8.01 -3.58
C PRO A 167 -0.31 7.89 -5.03
N PHE A 168 -0.99 8.90 -5.59
CA PHE A 168 -1.77 8.78 -6.82
C PHE A 168 -0.96 8.98 -8.10
N GLY A 169 -0.04 9.96 -8.11
CA GLY A 169 0.86 10.22 -9.25
C GLY A 169 1.93 9.14 -9.44
N PHE A 170 2.10 8.28 -8.44
CA PHE A 170 3.16 7.30 -8.36
C PHE A 170 3.04 6.18 -9.41
N ASN A 171 1.81 5.90 -9.87
CA ASN A 171 1.56 4.96 -10.96
C ASN A 171 2.22 5.41 -12.27
N LEU A 172 2.29 6.71 -12.54
CA LEU A 172 2.99 7.24 -13.72
C LEU A 172 4.50 7.00 -13.61
N ILE A 173 5.08 6.99 -12.41
CA ILE A 173 6.51 6.74 -12.24
C ILE A 173 6.83 5.23 -12.31
N TRP A 174 5.92 4.39 -11.81
CA TRP A 174 6.10 2.95 -11.76
C TRP A 174 6.04 2.27 -13.14
N ILE A 175 5.12 2.69 -14.03
CA ILE A 175 4.88 2.07 -15.34
C ILE A 175 6.14 2.10 -16.23
N PRO A 176 6.81 3.25 -16.44
CA PRO A 176 8.07 3.29 -17.16
C PRO A 176 9.17 2.46 -16.49
N GLY A 177 9.19 2.40 -15.17
CA GLY A 177 10.16 1.61 -14.41
C GLY A 177 10.05 0.11 -14.66
N TYR A 178 8.84 -0.37 -14.97
CA TYR A 178 8.58 -1.75 -15.35
C TYR A 178 8.84 -1.99 -16.85
N ILE A 179 8.33 -1.11 -17.71
CA ILE A 179 8.31 -1.30 -19.17
C ILE A 179 9.65 -0.97 -19.82
N LEU A 180 10.31 0.13 -19.45
CA LEU A 180 11.50 0.61 -20.16
C LEU A 180 12.75 -0.18 -19.77
N PRO A 181 13.59 -0.57 -20.75
CA PRO A 181 14.87 -1.22 -20.49
C PRO A 181 15.86 -0.27 -19.80
N ASP A 182 16.74 -0.83 -18.96
CA ASP A 182 17.86 -0.07 -18.41
C ASP A 182 18.88 0.26 -19.50
N GLU A 183 19.37 1.50 -19.52
CA GLU A 183 20.45 1.90 -20.45
C GLU A 183 21.75 1.13 -20.18
N LYS A 184 21.99 0.73 -18.92
CA LYS A 184 23.11 -0.09 -18.48
C LYS A 184 22.61 -1.14 -17.49
N ALA A 185 22.22 -2.30 -18.00
CA ALA A 185 21.85 -3.42 -17.14
C ALA A 185 23.08 -3.87 -16.31
N PRO A 186 22.97 -4.00 -14.98
CA PRO A 186 24.06 -4.51 -14.17
C PRO A 186 24.35 -5.97 -14.52
N LYS A 187 25.62 -6.39 -14.42
CA LYS A 187 26.05 -7.78 -14.72
C LYS A 187 25.40 -8.80 -13.79
N THR A 188 25.05 -8.39 -12.58
CA THR A 188 24.37 -9.19 -11.57
C THR A 188 23.11 -8.47 -11.10
N PRO A 189 21.96 -9.15 -11.00
CA PRO A 189 20.74 -8.53 -10.49
C PRO A 189 20.92 -8.14 -9.02
N VAL A 190 20.35 -6.99 -8.63
CA VAL A 190 20.40 -6.47 -7.25
C VAL A 190 19.69 -7.38 -6.26
N ILE A 191 18.62 -8.07 -6.68
CA ILE A 191 17.91 -9.08 -5.88
C ILE A 191 18.15 -10.47 -6.49
N PRO A 192 18.90 -11.36 -5.80
CA PRO A 192 19.11 -12.72 -6.28
C PRO A 192 17.84 -13.57 -6.16
N ILE A 193 17.36 -14.09 -7.30
CA ILE A 193 16.25 -15.03 -7.37
C ILE A 193 16.80 -16.46 -7.35
N HIS A 194 16.49 -17.19 -6.27
CA HIS A 194 16.99 -18.55 -6.07
C HIS A 194 16.09 -19.61 -6.69
N ALA A 195 14.77 -19.39 -6.72
CA ALA A 195 13.83 -20.33 -7.31
C ALA A 195 13.96 -20.36 -8.85
N ALA A 196 14.38 -21.50 -9.40
CA ALA A 196 14.69 -21.65 -10.82
C ALA A 196 13.48 -21.32 -11.73
N TRP A 197 12.28 -21.79 -11.36
CA TRP A 197 11.05 -21.51 -12.12
C TRP A 197 10.75 -20.01 -12.18
N TYR A 198 10.92 -19.30 -11.06
CA TYR A 198 10.63 -17.88 -10.97
C TYR A 198 11.69 -17.05 -11.71
N LYS A 199 12.95 -17.45 -11.58
CA LYS A 199 14.06 -16.87 -12.35
C LYS A 199 13.82 -17.00 -13.85
N ASN A 200 13.37 -18.16 -14.33
CA ASN A 200 13.06 -18.39 -15.73
C ASN A 200 11.87 -17.54 -16.20
N LEU A 201 10.83 -17.41 -15.37
CA LEU A 201 9.71 -16.52 -15.65
C LEU A 201 10.16 -15.05 -15.76
N THR A 202 10.92 -14.54 -14.80
CA THR A 202 11.45 -13.16 -14.84
C THR A 202 12.36 -12.94 -16.06
N ASN A 203 13.23 -13.91 -16.39
CA ASN A 203 14.06 -13.85 -17.59
C ASN A 203 13.19 -13.73 -18.85
N TRP A 204 12.14 -14.54 -18.95
CA TRP A 204 11.22 -14.49 -20.08
C TRP A 204 10.50 -13.13 -20.18
N ILE A 205 10.01 -12.58 -19.07
CA ILE A 205 9.33 -11.27 -19.01
C ILE A 205 10.26 -10.15 -19.48
N VAL A 206 11.51 -10.13 -19.02
CA VAL A 206 12.46 -9.04 -19.27
C VAL A 206 13.14 -9.17 -20.64
N SER A 207 13.15 -10.38 -21.23
CA SER A 207 13.85 -10.67 -22.50
C SER A 207 13.40 -9.82 -23.69
N ARG A 208 12.12 -9.44 -23.75
CA ARG A 208 11.55 -8.67 -24.86
C ARG A 208 10.52 -7.65 -24.36
N PRO A 209 10.45 -6.44 -24.96
CA PRO A 209 9.44 -5.46 -24.60
C PRO A 209 8.00 -5.98 -24.69
N SER A 210 7.69 -6.81 -25.70
CA SER A 210 6.37 -7.42 -25.86
C SER A 210 5.99 -8.34 -24.71
N HIS A 211 6.93 -9.15 -24.20
CA HIS A 211 6.69 -10.01 -23.03
C HIS A 211 6.48 -9.18 -21.76
N THR A 212 7.23 -8.08 -21.60
CA THR A 212 7.04 -7.17 -20.47
C THR A 212 5.66 -6.51 -20.50
N ILE A 213 5.22 -6.03 -21.66
CA ILE A 213 3.89 -5.43 -21.84
C ILE A 213 2.79 -6.47 -21.57
N LEU A 214 2.94 -7.69 -22.07
CA LEU A 214 1.99 -8.78 -21.81
C LEU A 214 1.91 -9.11 -20.32
N ALA A 215 3.05 -9.26 -19.64
CA ALA A 215 3.09 -9.49 -18.20
C ALA A 215 2.45 -8.34 -17.42
N PHE A 216 2.70 -7.09 -17.82
CA PHE A 216 2.06 -5.92 -17.22
C PHE A 216 0.54 -5.92 -17.40
N ALA A 217 0.04 -6.29 -18.59
CA ALA A 217 -1.39 -6.38 -18.87
C ALA A 217 -2.04 -7.49 -18.03
N ILE A 218 -1.43 -8.67 -17.97
CA ILE A 218 -1.90 -9.79 -17.12
C ILE A 218 -1.95 -9.35 -15.66
N LEU A 219 -0.89 -8.69 -15.16
CA LEU A 219 -0.83 -8.21 -13.80
C LEU A 219 -1.94 -7.19 -13.52
N THR A 220 -2.15 -6.23 -14.42
CA THR A 220 -3.18 -5.19 -14.30
C THR A 220 -4.58 -5.79 -14.25
N LEU A 221 -4.88 -6.77 -15.13
CA LEU A 221 -6.15 -7.48 -15.14
C LEU A 221 -6.34 -8.29 -13.85
N PHE A 222 -5.30 -8.98 -13.39
CA PHE A 222 -5.33 -9.75 -12.15
C PHE A 222 -5.59 -8.87 -10.92
N THR A 223 -4.85 -7.77 -10.78
CA THR A 223 -5.09 -6.80 -9.70
C THR A 223 -6.47 -6.15 -9.83
N GLY A 224 -6.92 -5.90 -11.06
CA GLY A 224 -8.23 -5.35 -11.35
C GLY A 224 -9.39 -6.24 -10.93
N PHE A 225 -9.26 -7.55 -11.16
CA PHE A 225 -10.21 -8.54 -10.70
C PHE A 225 -10.29 -8.58 -9.16
N MET A 226 -9.14 -8.42 -8.48
CA MET A 226 -9.06 -8.54 -7.03
C MET A 226 -9.40 -7.25 -6.26
N PHE A 227 -9.07 -6.07 -6.81
CA PHE A 227 -9.28 -4.76 -6.16
C PHE A 227 -10.41 -3.93 -6.80
N GLY A 228 -11.04 -4.44 -7.86
CA GLY A 228 -12.16 -3.80 -8.52
C GLY A 228 -11.79 -3.03 -9.79
N ILE A 229 -12.79 -2.85 -10.67
CA ILE A 229 -12.61 -2.34 -12.04
C ILE A 229 -12.05 -0.91 -12.12
N GLN A 230 -12.24 -0.09 -11.08
CA GLN A 230 -11.68 1.26 -11.01
C GLN A 230 -10.15 1.25 -11.07
N THR A 231 -9.49 0.25 -10.47
CA THR A 231 -8.03 0.13 -10.49
C THR A 231 -7.49 -0.14 -11.90
N ILE A 232 -8.24 -0.90 -12.71
CA ILE A 232 -7.92 -1.13 -14.13
C ILE A 232 -8.01 0.20 -14.88
N PHE A 233 -9.09 0.94 -14.70
CA PHE A 233 -9.31 2.20 -15.41
C PHE A 233 -8.16 3.19 -15.17
N TRP A 234 -7.78 3.41 -13.91
CA TRP A 234 -6.67 4.30 -13.56
C TRP A 234 -5.33 3.83 -14.12
N THR A 235 -5.06 2.52 -14.08
CA THR A 235 -3.82 1.95 -14.61
C THR A 235 -3.75 2.07 -16.13
N CYS A 236 -4.86 1.82 -16.83
CA CYS A 236 -4.98 2.01 -18.27
C CYS A 236 -4.81 3.48 -18.67
N ALA A 237 -5.44 4.41 -17.94
CA ALA A 237 -5.30 5.85 -18.20
C ALA A 237 -3.84 6.30 -18.06
N ALA A 238 -3.15 5.88 -16.99
CA ALA A 238 -1.74 6.17 -16.78
C ALA A 238 -0.84 5.54 -17.87
N THR A 239 -1.16 4.33 -18.30
CA THR A 239 -0.44 3.62 -19.37
C THR A 239 -0.62 4.32 -20.72
N LEU A 240 -1.83 4.80 -21.04
CA LEU A 240 -2.11 5.56 -22.25
C LEU A 240 -1.35 6.90 -22.27
N LEU A 241 -1.35 7.62 -21.15
CA LEU A 241 -0.58 8.86 -21.00
C LEU A 241 0.92 8.61 -21.21
N PHE A 242 1.46 7.54 -20.62
CA PHE A 242 2.83 7.10 -20.88
C PHE A 242 3.07 6.80 -22.36
N ALA A 243 2.19 6.02 -23.00
CA ALA A 243 2.35 5.61 -24.39
C ALA A 243 2.32 6.80 -25.36
N MET A 244 1.38 7.73 -25.18
CA MET A 244 1.28 8.96 -25.98
C MET A 244 2.53 9.85 -25.83
N TRP A 245 3.05 9.97 -24.62
CA TRP A 245 4.26 10.76 -24.39
C TRP A 245 5.50 10.09 -24.99
N ALA A 246 5.64 8.78 -24.78
CA ALA A 246 6.76 8.01 -25.30
C ALA A 246 6.77 7.97 -26.84
N SER A 247 5.61 7.93 -27.49
CA SER A 247 5.50 7.99 -28.95
C SER A 247 5.82 9.38 -29.51
N GLY A 248 5.35 10.46 -28.85
CA GLY A 248 5.60 11.83 -29.29
C GLY A 248 7.06 12.28 -29.14
N VAL A 249 7.74 11.89 -28.05
CA VAL A 249 9.12 12.32 -27.76
C VAL A 249 10.16 11.30 -28.23
N GLY A 250 9.76 10.05 -28.42
CA GLY A 250 10.63 8.91 -28.71
C GLY A 250 11.25 8.30 -27.45
N ALA A 251 11.28 6.96 -27.38
CA ALA A 251 11.67 6.21 -26.18
C ALA A 251 13.06 6.60 -25.61
N LYS A 252 14.07 6.81 -26.47
CA LYS A 252 15.43 7.17 -26.04
C LYS A 252 15.48 8.55 -25.37
N ARG A 253 14.78 9.54 -25.94
CA ARG A 253 14.73 10.90 -25.38
C ARG A 253 13.85 10.94 -24.13
N PHE A 254 12.81 10.10 -24.08
CA PHE A 254 12.01 9.90 -22.88
C PHE A 254 12.83 9.34 -21.72
N CYS A 255 13.61 8.27 -21.92
CA CYS A 255 14.48 7.69 -20.87
C CYS A 255 15.43 8.74 -20.28
N LYS A 256 16.03 9.59 -21.12
CA LYS A 256 16.93 10.66 -20.68
C LYS A 256 16.26 11.79 -19.90
N ASN A 257 14.97 12.06 -20.15
CA ASN A 257 14.25 13.18 -19.56
C ASN A 257 13.12 12.76 -18.59
N ILE A 258 13.11 11.50 -18.15
CA ILE A 258 12.03 10.96 -17.31
C ILE A 258 11.93 11.70 -15.96
N GLY A 259 13.07 12.10 -15.39
CA GLY A 259 13.14 12.93 -14.18
C GLY A 259 12.74 14.40 -14.39
N GLY A 260 12.58 14.82 -15.64
CA GLY A 260 12.19 16.17 -16.05
C GLY A 260 10.68 16.36 -16.05
N ALA A 261 10.12 16.65 -17.22
CA ALA A 261 8.72 17.03 -17.40
C ALA A 261 7.74 15.92 -16.99
N TYR A 262 8.07 14.66 -17.30
CA TYR A 262 7.18 13.53 -17.00
C TYR A 262 6.98 13.33 -15.48
N ALA A 263 8.07 13.34 -14.70
CA ALA A 263 7.98 13.30 -13.25
C ALA A 263 7.30 14.54 -12.65
N THR A 264 7.42 15.72 -13.28
CA THR A 264 6.68 16.91 -12.84
C THR A 264 5.18 16.75 -13.04
N VAL A 265 4.73 16.16 -14.15
CA VAL A 265 3.30 15.87 -14.38
C VAL A 265 2.77 14.88 -13.36
N ALA A 266 3.56 13.87 -12.99
CA ALA A 266 3.18 12.95 -11.91
C ALA A 266 2.94 13.69 -10.57
N VAL A 267 3.79 14.65 -10.22
CA VAL A 267 3.60 15.50 -9.03
C VAL A 267 2.33 16.35 -9.14
N VAL A 268 2.11 17.02 -10.26
CA VAL A 268 0.93 17.89 -10.47
C VAL A 268 -0.36 17.08 -10.38
N LEU A 269 -0.42 15.90 -11.02
CA LEU A 269 -1.58 15.02 -10.94
C LEU A 269 -1.82 14.52 -9.52
N ASN A 270 -0.76 14.20 -8.76
CA ASN A 270 -0.91 13.81 -7.37
C ASN A 270 -1.54 14.94 -6.53
N ILE A 271 -1.10 16.18 -6.70
CA ILE A 271 -1.66 17.35 -6.02
C ILE A 271 -3.14 17.53 -6.37
N ILE A 272 -3.48 17.47 -7.66
CA ILE A 272 -4.88 17.58 -8.13
C ILE A 272 -5.74 16.48 -7.52
N MET A 273 -5.25 15.24 -7.49
CA MET A 273 -5.98 14.10 -6.92
C MET A 273 -6.17 14.24 -5.42
N ILE A 274 -5.17 14.72 -4.67
CA ILE A 274 -5.30 15.01 -3.24
C ILE A 274 -6.39 16.05 -3.00
N PHE A 275 -6.41 17.14 -3.79
CA PHE A 275 -7.47 18.14 -3.68
C PHE A 275 -8.85 17.57 -4.02
N ALA A 276 -8.96 16.80 -5.11
CA ALA A 276 -10.23 16.20 -5.53
C ALA A 276 -10.78 15.25 -4.45
N VAL A 277 -9.94 14.35 -3.91
CA VAL A 277 -10.34 13.44 -2.83
C VAL A 277 -10.73 14.22 -1.58
N SER A 278 -9.96 15.23 -1.18
CA SER A 278 -10.27 16.05 0.00
C SER A 278 -11.63 16.74 -0.11
N VAL A 279 -11.96 17.28 -1.30
CA VAL A 279 -13.26 17.92 -1.56
C VAL A 279 -14.41 16.90 -1.53
N ILE A 280 -14.23 15.72 -2.15
CA ILE A 280 -15.24 14.66 -2.14
C ILE A 280 -15.49 14.16 -0.72
N THR A 281 -14.43 13.87 0.03
CA THR A 281 -14.52 13.41 1.41
C THR A 281 -15.18 14.45 2.30
N TYR A 282 -14.81 15.74 2.17
CA TYR A 282 -15.48 16.82 2.90
C TYR A 282 -16.98 16.88 2.60
N ARG A 283 -17.37 16.78 1.33
CA ARG A 283 -18.80 16.75 0.94
C ARG A 283 -19.52 15.54 1.53
N GLN A 284 -18.95 14.35 1.46
CA GLN A 284 -19.55 13.15 2.03
C GLN A 284 -19.73 13.25 3.55
N ILE A 285 -18.70 13.71 4.27
CA ILE A 285 -18.79 13.94 5.72
C ILE A 285 -19.89 14.96 6.03
N SER A 286 -19.94 16.09 5.32
CA SER A 286 -20.96 17.12 5.53
C SER A 286 -22.38 16.60 5.29
N GLN A 287 -22.57 15.70 4.32
CA GLN A 287 -23.86 15.07 4.04
C GLN A 287 -24.26 14.06 5.12
N ILE A 288 -23.31 13.27 5.64
CA ILE A 288 -23.56 12.34 6.75
C ILE A 288 -23.94 13.12 8.01
N SER A 289 -23.17 14.16 8.37
CA SER A 289 -23.49 15.01 9.53
C SER A 289 -24.84 15.69 9.40
N ALA A 290 -25.21 16.15 8.20
CA ALA A 290 -26.52 16.76 7.96
C ALA A 290 -27.67 15.73 8.12
N TYR A 291 -27.47 14.49 7.67
CA TYR A 291 -28.45 13.43 7.83
C TYR A 291 -28.63 13.00 9.30
N GLU A 292 -27.53 12.83 10.06
CA GLU A 292 -27.58 12.53 11.49
C GLU A 292 -28.29 13.63 12.29
N ASN A 293 -27.98 14.90 12.01
CA ASN A 293 -28.64 16.03 12.69
C ASN A 293 -30.14 16.09 12.41
N MET A 294 -30.58 15.78 11.19
CA MET A 294 -32.01 15.70 10.87
C MET A 294 -32.69 14.51 11.55
N ALA A 295 -32.03 13.34 11.61
CA ALA A 295 -32.58 12.16 12.30
C ALA A 295 -32.75 12.40 13.81
N ILE A 296 -31.78 13.06 14.46
CA ILE A 296 -31.86 13.43 15.88
C ILE A 296 -33.01 14.43 16.10
N THR A 297 -33.10 15.47 15.26
CA THR A 297 -34.15 16.50 15.38
C THR A 297 -35.56 15.91 15.27
N VAL A 298 -35.78 14.97 14.34
CA VAL A 298 -37.09 14.30 14.14
C VAL A 298 -37.44 13.40 15.33
N THR A 299 -36.45 12.71 15.92
CA THR A 299 -36.68 11.83 17.08
C THR A 299 -37.01 12.65 18.34
N ASP A 300 -36.35 13.80 18.54
CA ASP A 300 -36.62 14.71 19.65
C ASP A 300 -37.99 15.42 19.49
N THR A 301 -38.39 15.77 18.27
CA THR A 301 -39.73 16.34 18.04
C THR A 301 -40.82 15.30 18.27
N THR A 302 -40.64 14.05 17.84
CA THR A 302 -41.64 13.00 18.07
C THR A 302 -41.75 12.57 19.54
N GLN A 303 -40.69 12.68 20.34
CA GLN A 303 -40.79 12.47 21.80
C GLN A 303 -41.50 13.62 22.52
N ASN A 304 -41.22 14.88 22.17
CA ASN A 304 -41.88 16.04 22.78
C ASN A 304 -43.34 16.23 22.35
N THR A 305 -43.79 15.61 21.27
CA THR A 305 -45.21 15.68 20.83
C THR A 305 -46.08 14.59 21.48
N ASN A 306 -45.47 13.61 22.17
CA ASN A 306 -46.15 12.50 22.85
C ASN A 306 -46.13 12.62 24.39
N GLN A 307 -45.79 13.80 24.93
CA GLN A 307 -45.98 14.19 26.33
C GLN A 307 -47.08 15.24 26.43
#